data_AF-U1QY57-F1
#
_entry.id   AF-U1QY57-F1
#
_cell.length_a   1.000
_cell.length_b   1.000
_cell.length_c   1.000
_cell.angle_alpha   90.00
_cell.angle_beta   90.00
_cell.angle_gamma   90.00
#
_symmetry.space_group_name_H-M   'P 1'
#
loop_
_entity.id
_entity.type
_entity.pdbx_description
1 polymer ?
#
loop_
_entity_poly.entity_id
_entity_poly.type
_entity_poly.pdbx_seq_one_letter_code
_entity_poly.pdbx_strand_id
1 'polypeptide(L)' 'LSAAVQVEIPADTDLYDVPDTVYDACDAADVKVNYTAPDLMKLVSDAAGDAVRGRAVRTSLLVSVAADGAVEVRRSE' A
#
# COMPACT_ATOMS: atom_id res chain seq x y z
N LEU A 1 6.21 -13.01 10.36
CA LEU A 1 5.66 -12.44 9.11
C LEU A 1 6.81 -11.81 8.36
N SER A 2 7.41 -12.53 7.41
CA SER A 2 8.42 -11.94 6.52
C SER A 2 7.67 -11.31 5.35
N ALA A 3 7.39 -10.00 5.43
CA ALA A 3 6.94 -9.27 4.25
C ALA A 3 8.04 -9.37 3.19
N ALA A 4 7.69 -9.81 1.99
CA ALA A 4 8.63 -9.92 0.88
C ALA A 4 9.00 -8.53 0.34
N VAL A 5 8.01 -7.63 0.30
CA VAL A 5 8.15 -6.26 -0.16
C VAL A 5 7.53 -5.33 0.87
N GLN A 6 8.20 -4.22 1.16
CA GLN A 6 7.65 -3.13 1.98
C GLN A 6 7.78 -1.83 1.21
N VAL A 7 6.67 -1.14 1.05
CA VAL A 7 6.53 0.11 0.30
C VAL A 7 6.07 1.17 1.27
N GLU A 8 6.91 2.19 1.45
CA GLU A 8 6.56 3.35 2.25
C GLU A 8 5.86 4.38 1.37
N ILE A 9 4.63 4.73 1.76
CA ILE A 9 3.81 5.75 1.13
C ILE A 9 3.91 6.98 2.01
N PRO A 10 4.63 8.03 1.58
CA PRO A 10 4.78 9.23 2.38
C PRO A 10 3.44 9.97 2.54
N ALA A 11 3.35 10.79 3.60
CA ALA A 11 2.28 11.77 3.71
C ALA A 11 2.28 12.72 2.49
N ASP A 12 1.11 13.26 2.16
CA ASP A 12 0.80 14.05 0.96
C ASP A 12 0.79 13.26 -0.36
N THR A 13 0.94 11.93 -0.33
CA THR A 13 0.74 11.06 -1.51
C THR A 13 -0.75 10.97 -1.87
N ASP A 14 -1.07 10.89 -3.17
CA ASP A 14 -2.43 10.65 -3.63
C ASP A 14 -2.75 9.13 -3.57
N LEU A 15 -3.94 8.79 -3.09
CA LEU A 15 -4.41 7.41 -3.00
C LEU A 15 -4.48 6.72 -4.38
N TYR A 16 -4.62 7.49 -5.46
CA TYR A 16 -4.57 6.94 -6.82
C TYR A 16 -3.15 6.56 -7.28
N ASP A 17 -2.11 7.13 -6.68
CA ASP A 17 -0.71 6.81 -7.00
C ASP A 17 -0.18 5.61 -6.19
N VAL A 18 -0.89 5.24 -5.11
CA VAL A 18 -0.50 4.11 -4.25
C VAL A 18 -0.46 2.77 -4.99
N PRO A 19 -1.48 2.38 -5.79
CA PRO A 19 -1.45 1.13 -6.54
C PRO A 19 -0.25 1.04 -7.48
N ASP A 20 0.02 2.08 -8.27
CA ASP A 20 1.18 2.14 -9.17
C ASP A 20 2.49 1.96 -8.39
N THR A 21 2.67 2.69 -7.29
CA THR A 21 3.86 2.57 -6.44
C THR A 21 4.06 1.15 -5.88
N VAL A 22 2.96 0.50 -5.47
CA VAL A 22 2.99 -0.87 -4.95
C VAL A 22 3.32 -1.86 -6.07
N TYR A 23 2.74 -1.70 -7.26
CA TYR A 23 3.03 -2.55 -8.41
C TYR A 23 4.49 -2.43 -8.84
N ASP A 24 5.03 -1.22 -8.96
CA ASP A 24 6.44 -0.99 -9.29
C ASP A 24 7.37 -1.66 -8.28
N ALA A 25 7.10 -1.51 -6.98
CA ALA A 25 7.92 -2.14 -5.94
C ALA A 25 7.84 -3.67 -5.95
N CYS A 26 6.66 -4.23 -6.26
CA CYS A 26 6.48 -5.67 -6.37
C CYS A 26 7.15 -6.24 -7.63
N ASP A 27 7.05 -5.54 -8.76
CA ASP A 27 7.72 -5.92 -10.01
C ASP A 27 9.24 -5.92 -9.83
N ALA A 28 9.80 -4.88 -9.19
CA ALA A 28 11.23 -4.81 -8.86
C ALA A 28 11.71 -5.94 -7.92
N ALA A 29 10.80 -6.49 -7.12
CA ALA A 29 11.08 -7.59 -6.19
C ALA A 29 10.72 -8.97 -6.74
N ASP A 30 10.28 -9.08 -8.00
CA ASP A 30 9.76 -10.31 -8.63
C ASP A 30 8.59 -10.95 -7.85
N VAL A 31 7.76 -10.12 -7.20
CA VAL A 31 6.60 -10.54 -6.42
C VAL A 31 5.32 -10.31 -7.19
N LYS A 32 4.50 -11.37 -7.31
CA LYS A 32 3.17 -11.23 -7.91
C LYS A 32 2.17 -10.66 -6.91
N VAL A 33 1.62 -9.49 -7.24
CA VAL A 33 0.50 -8.89 -6.52
C VAL A 33 -0.80 -9.60 -6.90
N ASN A 34 -1.51 -10.14 -5.91
CA ASN A 34 -2.82 -10.78 -6.09
C ASN A 34 -4.01 -9.80 -5.97
N TYR A 35 -3.73 -8.52 -5.70
CA TYR A 35 -4.73 -7.48 -5.51
C TYR A 35 -4.83 -6.59 -6.75
N THR A 36 -6.06 -6.22 -7.11
CA THR A 36 -6.31 -5.23 -8.16
C THR A 36 -6.20 -3.82 -7.60
N ALA A 37 -6.01 -2.82 -8.46
CA ALA A 37 -5.96 -1.40 -8.07
C ALA A 37 -7.15 -0.98 -7.16
N PRO A 38 -8.42 -1.30 -7.48
CA PRO A 38 -9.54 -0.95 -6.59
C PRO A 38 -9.54 -1.73 -5.26
N ASP A 39 -9.02 -2.95 -5.22
CA ASP A 39 -8.86 -3.69 -3.95
C ASP A 39 -7.80 -3.03 -3.07
N LEU A 40 -6.64 -2.65 -3.64
CA LEU A 40 -5.59 -1.91 -2.93
C LEU A 40 -6.12 -0.58 -2.39
N MET A 41 -6.86 0.18 -3.22
CA MET A 41 -7.48 1.43 -2.80
C MET A 41 -8.42 1.24 -1.60
N LYS A 42 -9.23 0.17 -1.62
CA LYS A 42 -10.09 -0.18 -0.47
C LYS A 42 -9.28 -0.54 0.76
N LEU A 43 -8.26 -1.38 0.61
CA LEU A 43 -7.43 -1.87 1.71
C LEU A 43 -6.67 -0.73 2.39
N VAL A 44 -6.10 0.17 1.59
CA VAL A 44 -5.46 1.41 2.06
C VAL A 44 -6.49 2.30 2.75
N SER A 45 -7.67 2.51 2.17
CA SER A 45 -8.72 3.34 2.78
C SER A 45 -9.21 2.77 4.11
N ASP A 46 -9.40 1.46 4.20
CA ASP A 46 -9.88 0.76 5.40
C ASP A 46 -8.82 0.76 6.51
N ALA A 47 -7.57 0.45 6.18
CA ALA A 47 -6.46 0.42 7.13
C ALA A 47 -5.99 1.81 7.57
N ALA A 48 -6.02 2.78 6.65
CA ALA A 48 -5.69 4.17 6.96
C ALA A 48 -6.76 4.80 7.86
N GLY A 49 -8.03 4.47 7.68
CA GLY A 49 -9.13 5.12 8.38
C GLY A 49 -9.04 6.64 8.22
N ASP A 50 -8.86 7.37 9.32
CA ASP A 50 -8.67 8.84 9.31
C ASP A 50 -7.32 9.32 8.74
N ALA A 51 -6.35 8.42 8.52
CA ALA A 51 -5.06 8.77 7.95
C ALA A 51 -5.12 9.08 6.44
N VAL A 52 -6.24 8.78 5.76
CA VAL A 52 -6.50 9.25 4.39
C VAL A 52 -7.75 10.11 4.41
N ARG A 53 -7.62 11.35 3.92
CA ARG A 53 -8.75 12.29 3.85
C ARG A 53 -9.16 12.52 2.40
N GLY A 54 -10.23 11.85 1.99
CA GLY A 54 -10.71 11.86 0.62
C GLY A 54 -9.74 11.09 -0.28
N ARG A 55 -8.75 11.80 -0.85
CA ARG A 55 -7.72 11.23 -1.72
C ARG A 55 -6.28 11.47 -1.22
N ALA A 56 -6.11 12.33 -0.22
CA ALA A 56 -4.79 12.71 0.25
C ALA A 56 -4.42 11.87 1.48
N VAL A 57 -3.28 11.19 1.40
CA VAL A 57 -2.63 10.53 2.54
C VAL A 57 -2.14 11.61 3.50
N ARG A 58 -2.65 11.64 4.73
CA ARG A 58 -2.30 12.63 5.77
C ARG A 58 -1.12 12.16 6.61
N THR A 59 -0.96 10.85 6.75
CA THR A 59 0.07 10.20 7.57
C THR A 59 0.71 9.14 6.71
N SER A 60 2.03 9.01 6.81
CA SER A 60 2.75 7.99 6.07
C SER A 60 2.22 6.58 6.41
N LEU A 61 2.09 5.77 5.37
CA LEU A 61 1.57 4.41 5.44
C LEU A 61 2.66 3.47 4.96
N LEU A 62 2.74 2.30 5.58
CA LEU A 62 3.58 1.21 5.13
C LEU A 62 2.70 0.10 4.56
N VAL A 63 2.84 -0.12 3.26
CA VAL A 63 2.20 -1.23 2.55
C VAL A 63 3.20 -2.39 2.52
N SER A 64 2.84 -3.51 3.12
CA SER A 64 3.64 -4.73 3.15
C SER A 64 2.98 -5.78 2.28
N VAL A 65 3.74 -6.36 1.35
CA VAL A 65 3.28 -7.46 0.49
C VAL A 65 4.02 -8.72 0.90
N ALA A 66 3.26 -9.72 1.33
CA ALA A 66 3.78 -11.03 1.66
C ALA A 66 4.09 -11.84 0.39
N ALA A 67 4.96 -12.85 0.50
CA ALA A 67 5.34 -13.68 -0.65
C ALA A 67 4.17 -14.48 -1.25
N ASP A 68 3.11 -14.73 -0.46
CA ASP A 68 1.86 -15.35 -0.93
C ASP A 68 0.92 -14.36 -1.66
N GLY A 69 1.31 -13.09 -1.74
CA GLY A 69 0.55 -12.02 -2.38
C GLY A 69 -0.45 -11.33 -1.46
N ALA A 70 -0.51 -11.68 -0.17
CA ALA A 70 -1.26 -10.92 0.83
C ALA A 70 -0.71 -9.51 0.99
N VAL A 71 -1.59 -8.51 0.99
CA VAL A 71 -1.23 -7.10 1.18
C VAL A 71 -1.77 -6.64 2.52
N GLU A 72 -0.89 -6.09 3.34
CA GLU A 72 -1.22 -5.46 4.62
C GLU A 72 -0.81 -3.99 4.59
N VAL A 73 -1.67 -3.11 5.10
CA VAL A 73 -1.39 -1.69 5.22
C VAL A 73 -1.37 -1.36 6.70
N ARG A 74 -0.29 -0.71 7.15
CA ARG A 74 -0.17 -0.20 8.52
C ARG A 74 0.27 1.25 8.48
N ARG A 75 -0.04 2.02 9.52
CA ARG A 75 0.51 3.37 9.67
C ARG A 75 1.96 3.25 10.09
N SER A 76 2.86 4.02 9.48
CA SER A 76 4.21 4.18 10.02
C SER A 76 4.10 5.20 11.15
N GLU A 77 4.22 4.77 12.40
CA GLU A 77 4.35 5.67 13.56
C GLU A 77 5.75 6.29 13.64
#